data_AF-A0A962KFY2-F1
#
_entry.id   AF-A0A962KFY2-F1
#
_cell.length_a   1.000
_cell.length_b   1.000
_cell.length_c   1.000
_cell.angle_alpha   90.00
_cell.angle_beta   90.00
_cell.angle_gamma   90.00
#
_symmetry.space_group_name_H-M   'P 1'
#
loop_
_entity.id
_entity.type
_entity.pdbx_description
1 polymer ?
#
loop_
_entity_poly.entity_id
_entity_poly.type
_entity_poly.pdbx_seq_one_letter_code
_entity_poly.pdbx_strand_id
1 'polypeptide(L)'
;GGKGKGFFRLVTTPAEARRVIADGKMAVVMGIEASETLNCGVHDYCSTATIDAGLNELYNLGIRGLFPAHKFDNQLSGAVLEDGFINIGEALSTGHYYEAELCNAETKGKPMTSGIPLVGQVPPISGLLGQIGVTPTYENSDDLCNWRGLTEKGVYLVNRMIDLNMIIDLDHLSDKAVKQVMNIVEARHYSGVVSSHSYMRSAKDGTLHNDFQRMLNAGGFAAHYGKGAEGARTDYKRYLDAVKKTPYLPAVGIGSDMSGLGGQPSPRSNAATDPLRYPFTNEFGLIFDKQISGNRTFDLNKDGMAHYGMMADLMQDVRERSGKDVYEAVMNSAEGYLQMWERAEANTNKRHFNPL
;
A
#
# COMPACT_ATOMS: atom_id res chain seq x y z
N GLY A 1 -14.21 -6.19 25.02
CA GLY A 1 -14.20 -6.47 23.57
C GLY A 1 -14.90 -7.79 23.29
N GLY A 2 -15.22 -8.09 22.04
CA GLY A 2 -15.82 -9.35 21.57
C GLY A 2 -16.46 -9.19 20.19
N LYS A 3 -16.76 -10.27 19.47
CA LYS A 3 -17.43 -10.21 18.15
C LYS A 3 -18.73 -9.42 18.26
N GLY A 4 -18.86 -8.34 17.48
CA GLY A 4 -20.01 -7.42 17.53
C GLY A 4 -20.08 -6.48 18.75
N LYS A 5 -19.11 -6.50 19.67
CA LYS A 5 -19.09 -5.71 20.93
C LYS A 5 -17.84 -4.82 21.04
N GLY A 6 -17.94 -3.62 21.63
CA GLY A 6 -16.81 -2.69 21.82
C GLY A 6 -16.56 -1.68 20.68
N PHE A 7 -15.36 -1.10 20.63
CA PHE A 7 -15.00 -0.01 19.71
C PHE A 7 -14.60 -0.48 18.30
N PHE A 8 -13.87 -1.60 18.18
CA PHE A 8 -13.40 -2.15 16.91
C PHE A 8 -14.48 -2.98 16.21
N ARG A 9 -14.72 -2.74 14.91
CA ARG A 9 -15.76 -3.43 14.13
C ARG A 9 -15.25 -3.79 12.74
N LEU A 10 -15.21 -5.10 12.45
CA LEU A 10 -15.05 -5.59 11.09
C LEU A 10 -16.29 -5.19 10.28
N VAL A 11 -16.06 -4.67 9.08
CA VAL A 11 -17.11 -4.27 8.12
C VAL A 11 -16.79 -4.82 6.74
N THR A 12 -17.83 -5.13 6.00
CA THR A 12 -17.71 -5.80 4.69
C THR A 12 -18.41 -5.05 3.57
N THR A 13 -19.02 -3.89 3.86
CA THR A 13 -19.58 -2.97 2.87
C THR A 13 -19.34 -1.51 3.31
N PRO A 14 -19.37 -0.55 2.37
CA PRO A 14 -19.30 0.89 2.70
C PRO A 14 -20.44 1.35 3.63
N ALA A 15 -21.65 0.82 3.43
CA ALA A 15 -22.81 1.16 4.25
C ALA A 15 -22.63 0.71 5.72
N GLU A 16 -22.06 -0.49 5.94
CA GLU A 16 -21.68 -0.95 7.28
C GLU A 16 -20.63 -0.05 7.90
N ALA A 17 -19.60 0.34 7.13
CA ALA A 17 -18.54 1.22 7.59
C ALA A 17 -19.09 2.59 8.03
N ARG A 18 -19.92 3.25 7.20
CA ARG A 18 -20.55 4.53 7.56
C ARG A 18 -21.37 4.43 8.85
N ARG A 19 -22.17 3.36 9.00
CA ARG A 19 -22.96 3.13 10.21
C ARG A 19 -22.08 2.96 11.46
N VAL A 20 -21.00 2.18 11.34
CA VAL A 20 -20.05 1.98 12.44
C VAL A 20 -19.34 3.28 12.82
N ILE A 21 -18.92 4.07 11.84
CA ILE A 21 -18.26 5.37 12.08
C ILE A 21 -19.24 6.34 12.75
N ALA A 22 -20.47 6.45 12.26
CA ALA A 22 -21.52 7.29 12.85
C ALA A 22 -21.86 6.90 14.29
N ASP A 23 -21.75 5.60 14.63
CA ASP A 23 -21.89 5.07 15.99
C ASP A 23 -20.71 5.43 16.92
N GLY A 24 -19.70 6.18 16.46
CA GLY A 24 -18.49 6.50 17.22
C GLY A 24 -17.54 5.31 17.41
N LYS A 25 -17.56 4.34 16.48
CA LYS A 25 -16.75 3.12 16.51
C LYS A 25 -15.74 3.10 15.36
N MET A 26 -14.70 2.29 15.50
CA MET A 26 -13.70 2.08 14.45
C MET A 26 -14.17 1.01 13.48
N ALA A 27 -14.44 1.43 12.24
CA ALA A 27 -14.68 0.53 11.11
C ALA A 27 -13.36 -0.02 10.59
N VAL A 28 -13.31 -1.33 10.35
CA VAL A 28 -12.11 -2.05 9.93
C VAL A 28 -12.45 -2.93 8.74
N VAL A 29 -11.85 -2.62 7.61
CA VAL A 29 -11.92 -3.39 6.37
C VAL A 29 -10.73 -4.32 6.34
N MET A 30 -10.96 -5.60 6.03
CA MET A 30 -9.87 -6.58 5.97
C MET A 30 -9.33 -6.68 4.54
N GLY A 31 -7.99 -6.65 4.42
CA GLY A 31 -7.25 -6.89 3.18
C GLY A 31 -6.14 -7.91 3.40
N ILE A 32 -5.51 -8.38 2.31
CA ILE A 32 -4.38 -9.33 2.35
C ILE A 32 -3.22 -8.80 1.54
N GLU A 33 -2.07 -8.68 2.20
CA GLU A 33 -0.77 -8.35 1.62
C GLU A 33 0.20 -9.51 1.85
N ALA A 34 0.40 -10.34 0.82
CA ALA A 34 1.34 -11.46 0.86
C ALA A 34 1.80 -11.85 -0.55
N SER A 35 3.05 -12.31 -0.67
CA SER A 35 3.62 -12.67 -1.97
C SER A 35 3.00 -13.94 -2.56
N GLU A 36 2.55 -14.88 -1.74
CA GLU A 36 2.07 -16.20 -2.18
C GLU A 36 0.60 -16.43 -1.83
N THR A 37 -0.21 -15.36 -1.91
CA THR A 37 -1.65 -15.47 -1.65
C THR A 37 -2.31 -16.45 -2.64
N LEU A 38 -3.37 -17.14 -2.20
CA LEU A 38 -4.11 -18.16 -2.97
C LEU A 38 -3.30 -19.45 -3.27
N ASN A 39 -2.19 -19.69 -2.57
CA ASN A 39 -1.23 -20.77 -2.85
C ASN A 39 -0.73 -20.68 -4.30
N CYS A 40 -0.31 -19.48 -4.69
CA CYS A 40 0.21 -19.19 -6.02
C CYS A 40 1.68 -18.76 -6.00
N GLY A 41 2.46 -19.22 -5.00
CA GLY A 41 3.92 -19.13 -5.03
C GLY A 41 4.50 -19.91 -6.20
N VAL A 42 5.72 -19.60 -6.64
CA VAL A 42 6.32 -20.19 -7.86
C VAL A 42 6.38 -21.73 -7.80
N HIS A 43 6.51 -22.30 -6.60
CA HIS A 43 6.56 -23.75 -6.39
C HIS A 43 5.21 -24.41 -6.09
N ASP A 44 4.13 -23.64 -6.00
CA ASP A 44 2.79 -24.17 -5.70
C ASP A 44 2.04 -24.67 -6.94
N TYR A 45 0.91 -25.34 -6.71
CA TYR A 45 -0.08 -25.59 -7.75
C TYR A 45 -1.11 -24.46 -7.81
N CYS A 46 -1.00 -23.62 -8.85
CA CYS A 46 -1.92 -22.50 -9.08
C CYS A 46 -2.64 -22.66 -10.43
N SER A 47 -3.97 -22.71 -10.41
CA SER A 47 -4.83 -22.72 -11.59
C SER A 47 -5.96 -21.70 -11.43
N THR A 48 -6.69 -21.39 -12.51
CA THR A 48 -7.87 -20.52 -12.43
C THR A 48 -8.91 -21.05 -11.44
N ALA A 49 -9.06 -22.38 -11.34
CA ALA A 49 -9.95 -23.04 -10.38
C ALA A 49 -9.51 -22.84 -8.92
N THR A 50 -8.21 -22.92 -8.61
CA THR A 50 -7.71 -22.68 -7.25
C THR A 50 -7.78 -21.20 -6.88
N ILE A 51 -7.51 -20.31 -7.84
CA ILE A 51 -7.69 -18.85 -7.69
C ILE A 51 -9.15 -18.54 -7.36
N ASP A 52 -10.11 -19.09 -8.10
CA ASP A 52 -11.54 -18.87 -7.83
C ASP A 52 -11.96 -19.40 -6.46
N ALA A 53 -11.55 -20.62 -6.12
CA ALA A 53 -11.88 -21.22 -4.84
C ALA A 53 -11.34 -20.37 -3.68
N GLY A 54 -10.06 -19.98 -3.75
CA GLY A 54 -9.42 -19.15 -2.73
C GLY A 54 -10.02 -17.75 -2.64
N LEU A 55 -10.29 -17.08 -3.77
CA LEU A 55 -10.93 -15.77 -3.75
C LEU A 55 -12.33 -15.82 -3.13
N ASN A 56 -13.15 -16.83 -3.49
CA ASN A 56 -14.47 -16.99 -2.92
C ASN A 56 -14.40 -17.27 -1.41
N GLU A 57 -13.44 -18.09 -0.97
CA GLU A 57 -13.19 -18.33 0.46
C GLU A 57 -12.85 -17.03 1.21
N LEU A 58 -11.87 -16.28 0.70
CA LEU A 58 -11.44 -15.01 1.31
C LEU A 58 -12.59 -13.99 1.33
N TYR A 59 -13.35 -13.88 0.24
CA TYR A 59 -14.50 -12.98 0.18
C TYR A 59 -15.57 -13.35 1.21
N ASN A 60 -15.86 -14.65 1.38
CA ASN A 60 -16.81 -15.16 2.36
C ASN A 60 -16.33 -14.96 3.81
N LEU A 61 -15.02 -14.92 4.03
CA LEU A 61 -14.42 -14.55 5.33
C LEU A 61 -14.48 -13.05 5.61
N GLY A 62 -14.91 -12.24 4.65
CA GLY A 62 -15.06 -10.78 4.79
C GLY A 62 -13.84 -9.99 4.30
N ILE A 63 -12.88 -10.62 3.63
CA ILE A 63 -11.78 -9.92 2.96
C ILE A 63 -12.35 -9.13 1.77
N ARG A 64 -11.89 -7.89 1.61
CA ARG A 64 -12.37 -6.99 0.55
C ARG A 64 -11.26 -6.40 -0.29
N GLY A 65 -10.00 -6.48 0.14
CA GLY A 65 -8.84 -6.05 -0.64
C GLY A 65 -7.77 -7.12 -0.74
N LEU A 66 -7.02 -7.13 -1.84
CA LEU A 66 -5.90 -8.07 -2.04
C LEU A 66 -4.81 -7.45 -2.91
N PHE A 67 -3.56 -7.74 -2.55
CA PHE A 67 -2.36 -7.43 -3.32
C PHE A 67 -2.06 -8.60 -4.26
N PRO A 68 -2.01 -8.42 -5.59
CA PRO A 68 -1.70 -9.54 -6.50
C PRO A 68 -0.28 -10.09 -6.34
N ALA A 69 0.66 -9.26 -5.89
CA ALA A 69 1.99 -9.63 -5.42
C ALA A 69 2.43 -8.68 -4.31
N HIS A 70 3.46 -9.06 -3.55
CA HIS A 70 4.04 -8.23 -2.48
C HIS A 70 5.56 -8.15 -2.65
N LYS A 71 6.34 -8.81 -1.79
CA LYS A 71 7.81 -8.70 -1.79
C LYS A 71 8.53 -9.64 -2.73
N PHE A 72 7.83 -10.62 -3.33
CA PHE A 72 8.42 -11.66 -4.19
C PHE A 72 7.54 -11.89 -5.42
N ASP A 73 8.17 -12.32 -6.50
CA ASP A 73 7.48 -12.77 -7.70
C ASP A 73 6.66 -14.03 -7.40
N ASN A 74 5.53 -14.18 -8.09
CA ASN A 74 4.67 -15.35 -7.92
C ASN A 74 4.08 -15.79 -9.27
N GLN A 75 3.19 -16.78 -9.27
CA GLN A 75 2.57 -17.27 -10.51
C GLN A 75 1.54 -16.30 -11.11
N LEU A 76 1.21 -15.21 -10.44
CA LEU A 76 0.20 -14.22 -10.81
C LEU A 76 0.86 -12.96 -11.39
N SER A 77 1.91 -12.45 -10.76
CA SER A 77 2.51 -11.16 -11.08
C SER A 77 3.98 -11.09 -10.68
N GLY A 78 4.72 -10.22 -11.37
CA GLY A 78 5.96 -9.65 -10.86
C GLY A 78 5.75 -8.66 -9.72
N ALA A 79 6.66 -8.65 -8.76
CA ALA A 79 6.80 -7.67 -7.70
C ALA A 79 7.74 -6.53 -8.08
N VAL A 80 7.68 -5.42 -7.35
CA VAL A 80 8.67 -4.34 -7.45
C VAL A 80 10.04 -4.88 -7.03
N LEU A 81 11.09 -4.51 -7.75
CA LEU A 81 12.44 -4.93 -7.39
C LEU A 81 12.78 -4.51 -5.96
N GLU A 82 13.37 -5.42 -5.21
CA GLU A 82 13.88 -5.24 -3.85
C GLU A 82 15.29 -5.80 -3.74
N ASP A 83 16.24 -5.02 -3.22
CA ASP A 83 17.67 -5.38 -3.23
C ASP A 83 18.11 -5.98 -1.87
N GLY A 84 19.35 -6.46 -1.79
CA GLY A 84 19.94 -6.95 -0.55
C GLY A 84 19.21 -8.16 0.03
N PHE A 85 18.84 -8.12 1.31
CA PHE A 85 18.23 -9.27 1.99
C PHE A 85 16.87 -9.67 1.40
N ILE A 86 16.10 -8.72 0.85
CA ILE A 86 14.82 -9.07 0.21
C ILE A 86 15.05 -9.81 -1.10
N ASN A 87 16.09 -9.47 -1.88
CA ASN A 87 16.45 -10.22 -3.08
C ASN A 87 16.90 -11.66 -2.75
N ILE A 88 17.48 -11.88 -1.57
CA ILE A 88 17.75 -13.24 -1.06
C ILE A 88 16.42 -13.96 -0.76
N GLY A 89 15.46 -13.26 -0.14
CA GLY A 89 14.12 -13.79 0.11
C GLY A 89 13.40 -14.22 -1.19
N GLU A 90 13.52 -13.41 -2.24
CA GLU A 90 13.03 -13.73 -3.60
C GLU A 90 13.61 -15.07 -4.06
N ALA A 91 14.94 -15.21 -4.06
CA ALA A 91 15.60 -16.45 -4.46
C ALA A 91 15.19 -17.68 -3.64
N LEU A 92 14.82 -17.51 -2.37
CA LEU A 92 14.36 -18.62 -1.51
C LEU A 92 12.90 -18.99 -1.76
N SER A 93 12.07 -18.00 -2.08
CA SER A 93 10.63 -18.17 -2.35
C SER A 93 10.40 -18.71 -3.76
N THR A 94 11.18 -18.24 -4.74
CA THR A 94 10.95 -18.50 -6.17
C THR A 94 11.96 -19.43 -6.81
N GLY A 95 13.10 -19.67 -6.14
CA GLY A 95 14.23 -20.42 -6.70
C GLY A 95 15.08 -19.60 -7.67
N HIS A 96 14.78 -18.31 -7.87
CA HIS A 96 15.57 -17.40 -8.70
C HIS A 96 15.65 -16.01 -8.07
N TYR A 97 16.72 -15.28 -8.33
CA TYR A 97 16.71 -13.85 -8.00
C TYR A 97 15.78 -13.09 -8.94
N TYR A 98 15.43 -11.84 -8.59
CA TYR A 98 14.74 -10.98 -9.53
C TYR A 98 15.49 -10.92 -10.86
N GLU A 99 14.77 -11.02 -11.98
CA GLU A 99 15.35 -10.71 -13.28
C GLU A 99 14.97 -9.25 -13.61
N ALA A 100 15.95 -8.46 -14.03
CA ALA A 100 15.79 -7.02 -14.16
C ALA A 100 16.09 -6.56 -15.58
N GLU A 101 15.37 -5.54 -16.02
CA GLU A 101 15.59 -4.82 -17.28
C GLU A 101 15.66 -3.33 -17.01
N LEU A 102 16.22 -2.55 -17.95
CA LEU A 102 16.13 -1.09 -17.88
C LEU A 102 14.67 -0.66 -17.89
N CYS A 103 14.30 0.21 -16.96
CA CYS A 103 12.97 0.80 -16.92
C CYS A 103 12.65 1.56 -18.21
N ASN A 104 11.37 1.63 -18.55
CA ASN A 104 10.88 2.47 -19.63
C ASN A 104 11.21 3.96 -19.39
N ALA A 105 10.97 4.84 -20.35
CA ALA A 105 11.33 6.26 -20.25
C ALA A 105 10.55 7.06 -19.18
N GLU A 106 9.44 6.54 -18.68
CA GLU A 106 8.54 7.22 -17.73
C GLU A 106 8.85 6.84 -16.28
N THR A 107 9.20 5.57 -16.04
CA THR A 107 9.38 5.01 -14.70
C THR A 107 10.77 5.27 -14.15
N LYS A 108 10.86 5.83 -12.93
CA LYS A 108 12.12 5.86 -12.20
C LYS A 108 12.47 4.45 -11.74
N GLY A 109 13.59 3.90 -12.20
CA GLY A 109 14.14 2.64 -11.72
C GLY A 109 14.99 2.78 -10.45
N LYS A 110 15.61 1.67 -10.06
CA LYS A 110 16.56 1.62 -8.95
C LYS A 110 17.74 0.72 -9.30
N PRO A 111 18.90 0.90 -8.67
CA PRO A 111 20.00 -0.05 -8.79
C PRO A 111 19.69 -1.39 -8.10
N MET A 112 20.34 -2.44 -8.58
CA MET A 112 20.38 -3.76 -7.97
C MET A 112 21.84 -4.21 -7.80
N THR A 113 22.15 -4.82 -6.66
CA THR A 113 23.51 -5.24 -6.35
C THR A 113 23.79 -6.62 -6.95
N SER A 114 24.76 -6.71 -7.86
CA SER A 114 25.30 -7.99 -8.31
C SER A 114 26.11 -8.65 -7.19
N GLY A 115 26.18 -9.97 -7.19
CA GLY A 115 26.89 -10.69 -6.13
C GLY A 115 25.95 -11.19 -5.04
N ILE A 116 26.45 -12.13 -4.23
CA ILE A 116 25.84 -12.43 -2.95
C ILE A 116 26.28 -11.32 -1.99
N PRO A 117 25.37 -10.61 -1.30
CA PRO A 117 25.76 -9.64 -0.30
C PRO A 117 26.73 -10.31 0.68
N LEU A 118 27.87 -9.69 0.98
CA LEU A 118 28.79 -10.18 2.02
C LEU A 118 28.07 -10.05 3.37
N VAL A 119 27.22 -11.01 3.70
CA VAL A 119 26.55 -11.11 5.00
C VAL A 119 27.56 -11.67 6.02
N GLY A 120 28.62 -10.91 6.26
CA GLY A 120 29.70 -11.29 7.17
C GLY A 120 29.34 -11.31 8.66
N GLN A 121 28.07 -11.10 9.05
CA GLN A 121 27.68 -10.99 10.47
C GLN A 121 26.32 -11.60 10.85
N VAL A 122 25.65 -12.36 9.98
CA VAL A 122 24.38 -13.03 10.32
C VAL A 122 24.50 -14.55 10.05
N PRO A 123 24.96 -15.33 11.04
CA PRO A 123 25.27 -16.77 10.90
C PRO A 123 24.18 -17.67 10.29
N PRO A 124 22.86 -17.42 10.44
CA PRO A 124 21.82 -18.25 9.83
C PRO A 124 21.72 -18.16 8.29
N ILE A 125 22.25 -17.10 7.67
CA ILE A 125 21.98 -16.79 6.25
C ILE A 125 23.04 -17.38 5.31
N SER A 126 24.28 -17.53 5.77
CA SER A 126 25.39 -18.04 4.94
C SER A 126 25.19 -19.48 4.48
N GLY A 127 24.61 -20.34 5.33
CA GLY A 127 24.27 -21.73 4.96
C GLY A 127 23.11 -21.84 3.96
N LEU A 128 22.23 -20.84 3.95
CA LEU A 128 21.06 -20.78 3.08
C LEU A 128 21.44 -20.31 1.66
N LEU A 129 22.38 -19.36 1.56
CA LEU A 129 22.94 -18.89 0.30
C LEU A 129 23.74 -19.98 -0.45
N GLY A 130 24.36 -20.90 0.30
CA GLY A 130 25.03 -22.08 -0.28
C GLY A 130 24.08 -23.06 -0.98
N GLN A 131 22.77 -23.01 -0.72
CA GLN A 131 21.76 -23.89 -1.33
C GLN A 131 21.24 -23.38 -2.68
N ILE A 132 21.23 -22.07 -2.90
CA ILE A 132 20.72 -21.46 -4.14
C ILE A 132 21.75 -21.58 -5.27
N GLY A 133 23.06 -21.58 -4.95
CA GLY A 133 24.14 -21.87 -5.90
C GLY A 133 24.32 -20.87 -7.05
N VAL A 134 23.48 -19.82 -7.11
CA VAL A 134 23.49 -18.80 -8.15
C VAL A 134 23.81 -17.45 -7.52
N THR A 135 24.73 -16.72 -8.13
CA THR A 135 25.05 -15.34 -7.75
C THR A 135 24.30 -14.43 -8.72
N PRO A 136 23.44 -13.50 -8.27
CA PRO A 136 22.71 -12.63 -9.19
C PRO A 136 23.69 -11.71 -9.91
N THR A 137 23.43 -11.50 -11.20
CA THR A 137 24.16 -10.53 -12.02
C THR A 137 23.14 -9.56 -12.60
N TYR A 138 23.37 -8.27 -12.36
CA TYR A 138 22.55 -7.17 -12.83
C TYR A 138 23.38 -6.23 -13.68
N GLU A 139 22.72 -5.57 -14.63
CA GLU A 139 23.33 -4.45 -15.34
C GLU A 139 23.73 -3.36 -14.34
N ASN A 140 24.90 -2.76 -14.52
CA ASN A 140 25.36 -1.65 -13.69
C ASN A 140 24.60 -0.36 -14.06
N SER A 141 23.37 -0.24 -13.54
CA SER A 141 22.44 0.85 -13.82
C SER A 141 21.64 1.18 -12.57
N ASP A 142 21.37 2.47 -12.37
CA ASP A 142 20.48 2.96 -11.30
C ASP A 142 19.00 2.93 -11.73
N ASP A 143 18.69 2.37 -12.90
CA ASP A 143 17.40 2.52 -13.57
C ASP A 143 16.78 1.17 -13.95
N LEU A 144 16.87 0.18 -13.05
CA LEU A 144 16.30 -1.15 -13.27
C LEU A 144 14.87 -1.28 -12.75
N CYS A 145 14.09 -2.10 -13.48
CA CYS A 145 12.72 -2.52 -13.21
C CYS A 145 12.63 -4.04 -13.32
N ASN A 146 11.64 -4.64 -12.65
CA ASN A 146 11.37 -6.07 -12.79
C ASN A 146 10.77 -6.32 -14.19
N TRP A 147 11.33 -7.27 -14.92
CA TRP A 147 10.85 -7.64 -16.25
C TRP A 147 9.46 -8.31 -16.24
N ARG A 148 9.09 -8.93 -15.10
CA ARG A 148 7.82 -9.65 -14.94
C ARG A 148 6.68 -8.68 -14.77
N GLY A 149 5.62 -8.90 -15.54
CA GLY A 149 4.31 -8.26 -15.35
C GLY A 149 3.30 -9.25 -14.78
N LEU A 150 2.01 -9.03 -15.06
CA LEU A 150 0.98 -10.05 -14.89
C LEU A 150 1.24 -11.24 -15.81
N THR A 151 0.97 -12.44 -15.30
CA THR A 151 0.80 -13.65 -16.11
C THR A 151 -0.65 -13.77 -16.58
N GLU A 152 -0.98 -14.76 -17.43
CA GLU A 152 -2.39 -15.05 -17.76
C GLU A 152 -3.24 -15.35 -16.51
N LYS A 153 -2.65 -15.97 -15.49
CA LYS A 153 -3.31 -16.22 -14.19
C LYS A 153 -3.50 -14.93 -13.40
N GLY A 154 -2.55 -14.00 -13.46
CA GLY A 154 -2.70 -12.66 -12.89
C GLY A 154 -3.80 -11.85 -13.58
N VAL A 155 -3.89 -11.91 -14.90
CA VAL A 155 -4.98 -11.31 -15.67
C VAL A 155 -6.32 -11.89 -15.24
N TYR A 156 -6.41 -13.21 -15.07
CA TYR A 156 -7.60 -13.86 -14.55
C TYR A 156 -7.96 -13.36 -13.15
N LEU A 157 -7.00 -13.35 -12.23
CA LEU A 157 -7.16 -12.85 -10.86
C LEU A 157 -7.74 -11.44 -10.84
N VAL A 158 -7.12 -10.49 -11.56
CA VAL A 158 -7.55 -9.09 -11.58
C VAL A 158 -8.97 -8.97 -12.13
N ASN A 159 -9.29 -9.66 -13.23
CA ASN A 159 -10.65 -9.66 -13.76
C ASN A 159 -11.65 -10.25 -12.76
N ARG A 160 -11.28 -11.33 -12.07
CA ARG A 160 -12.15 -11.98 -11.09
C ARG A 160 -12.37 -11.13 -9.84
N MET A 161 -11.35 -10.40 -9.38
CA MET A 161 -11.49 -9.42 -8.30
C MET A 161 -12.48 -8.32 -8.67
N ILE A 162 -12.43 -7.80 -9.91
CA ILE A 162 -13.43 -6.84 -10.40
C ILE A 162 -14.83 -7.48 -10.45
N ASP A 163 -14.95 -8.74 -10.85
CA ASP A 163 -16.24 -9.45 -10.86
C ASP A 163 -16.85 -9.63 -9.46
N LEU A 164 -16.01 -9.73 -8.43
CA LEU A 164 -16.38 -9.79 -7.02
C LEU A 164 -16.45 -8.41 -6.35
N ASN A 165 -16.19 -7.34 -7.10
CA ASN A 165 -16.12 -5.97 -6.58
C ASN A 165 -15.10 -5.82 -5.42
N MET A 166 -14.01 -6.58 -5.47
CA MET A 166 -12.89 -6.49 -4.54
C MET A 166 -11.94 -5.36 -4.90
N ILE A 167 -11.35 -4.77 -3.87
CA ILE A 167 -10.33 -3.72 -3.99
C ILE A 167 -9.00 -4.36 -4.40
N ILE A 168 -8.39 -3.82 -5.44
CA ILE A 168 -7.08 -4.25 -5.93
C ILE A 168 -6.05 -3.25 -5.40
N ASP A 169 -5.08 -3.74 -4.64
CA ASP A 169 -3.93 -2.92 -4.25
C ASP A 169 -2.85 -2.97 -5.32
N LEU A 170 -2.34 -1.80 -5.71
CA LEU A 170 -1.30 -1.64 -6.71
C LEU A 170 0.10 -1.51 -6.11
N ASP A 171 0.19 -1.31 -4.79
CA ASP A 171 1.46 -1.26 -4.11
C ASP A 171 2.20 -2.59 -4.25
N HIS A 172 3.53 -2.51 -4.30
CA HIS A 172 4.44 -3.65 -4.45
C HIS A 172 4.40 -4.41 -5.78
N LEU A 173 3.45 -4.13 -6.69
CA LEU A 173 3.49 -4.66 -8.04
C LEU A 173 4.70 -4.09 -8.82
N SER A 174 5.21 -4.88 -9.76
CA SER A 174 6.14 -4.34 -10.75
C SER A 174 5.47 -3.25 -11.58
N ASP A 175 6.26 -2.31 -12.13
CA ASP A 175 5.74 -1.23 -12.98
C ASP A 175 4.93 -1.77 -14.18
N LYS A 176 5.43 -2.84 -14.80
CA LYS A 176 4.76 -3.55 -15.89
C LYS A 176 3.43 -4.14 -15.47
N ALA A 177 3.36 -4.76 -14.28
CA ALA A 177 2.12 -5.29 -13.74
C ALA A 177 1.11 -4.18 -13.40
N VAL A 178 1.55 -3.08 -12.76
CA VAL A 178 0.70 -1.90 -12.49
C VAL A 178 0.05 -1.41 -13.79
N LYS A 179 0.84 -1.20 -14.85
CA LYS A 179 0.34 -0.76 -16.15
C LYS A 179 -0.72 -1.70 -16.72
N GLN A 180 -0.50 -3.01 -16.62
CA GLN A 180 -1.43 -4.04 -17.10
C GLN A 180 -2.71 -4.12 -16.26
N VAL A 181 -2.62 -4.02 -14.93
CA VAL A 181 -3.79 -3.89 -14.05
C VAL A 181 -4.60 -2.66 -14.45
N MET A 182 -3.95 -1.51 -14.62
CA MET A 182 -4.63 -0.27 -14.99
C MET A 182 -5.31 -0.35 -16.38
N ASN A 183 -4.72 -1.06 -17.34
CA ASN A 183 -5.38 -1.33 -18.62
C ASN A 183 -6.69 -2.11 -18.44
N ILE A 184 -6.72 -3.11 -17.55
CA ILE A 184 -7.94 -3.86 -17.23
C ILE A 184 -8.96 -2.95 -16.53
N VAL A 185 -8.52 -2.19 -15.53
CA VAL A 185 -9.34 -1.29 -14.71
C VAL A 185 -10.05 -0.24 -15.57
N GLU A 186 -9.32 0.43 -16.46
CA GLU A 186 -9.88 1.43 -17.38
C GLU A 186 -10.84 0.80 -18.39
N ALA A 187 -10.47 -0.33 -19.00
CA ALA A 187 -11.32 -1.04 -19.94
C ALA A 187 -12.63 -1.55 -19.30
N ARG A 188 -12.62 -1.74 -17.98
CA ARG A 188 -13.78 -2.19 -17.21
C ARG A 188 -14.49 -1.07 -16.45
N HIS A 189 -14.02 0.17 -16.55
CA HIS A 189 -14.55 1.33 -15.84
C HIS A 189 -14.64 1.11 -14.31
N TYR A 190 -13.61 0.48 -13.74
CA TYR A 190 -13.59 0.12 -12.33
C TYR A 190 -12.87 1.17 -11.48
N SER A 191 -13.39 1.47 -10.29
CA SER A 191 -12.76 2.40 -9.34
C SER A 191 -12.08 1.72 -8.15
N GLY A 192 -12.29 0.41 -7.95
CA GLY A 192 -11.83 -0.34 -6.79
C GLY A 192 -10.33 -0.63 -6.79
N VAL A 193 -9.50 0.39 -6.96
CA VAL A 193 -8.04 0.30 -6.98
C VAL A 193 -7.45 1.27 -5.97
N VAL A 194 -6.40 0.83 -5.27
CA VAL A 194 -5.73 1.65 -4.26
C VAL A 194 -4.21 1.55 -4.34
N SER A 195 -3.57 2.59 -3.81
CA SER A 195 -2.22 2.51 -3.26
C SER A 195 -2.38 2.79 -1.77
N SER A 196 -2.42 1.73 -0.96
CA SER A 196 -2.75 1.83 0.46
C SER A 196 -1.60 2.34 1.34
N HIS A 197 -0.37 2.27 0.85
CA HIS A 197 0.83 2.79 1.49
C HIS A 197 1.92 3.23 0.50
N SER A 198 1.56 3.72 -0.69
CA SER A 198 2.46 4.48 -1.57
C SER A 198 3.76 3.77 -1.97
N TYR A 199 3.67 2.48 -2.26
CA TYR A 199 4.78 1.66 -2.73
C TYR A 199 4.81 1.45 -4.24
N MET A 200 3.96 2.17 -4.99
CA MET A 200 4.08 2.35 -6.45
C MET A 200 5.33 3.18 -6.82
N ARG A 201 5.89 2.94 -8.02
CA ARG A 201 7.04 3.72 -8.52
C ARG A 201 6.69 5.17 -8.86
N SER A 202 7.67 6.06 -8.75
CA SER A 202 7.58 7.45 -9.21
C SER A 202 8.00 7.60 -10.68
N ALA A 203 7.68 8.73 -11.29
CA ALA A 203 8.21 9.10 -12.60
C ALA A 203 9.72 9.42 -12.54
N LYS A 204 10.43 9.30 -13.66
CA LYS A 204 11.89 9.59 -13.77
C LYS A 204 12.27 10.99 -13.30
N ASP A 205 11.43 11.97 -13.61
CA ASP A 205 11.61 13.36 -13.19
C ASP A 205 11.28 13.61 -11.71
N GLY A 206 10.91 12.56 -10.97
CA GLY A 206 10.55 12.61 -9.57
C GLY A 206 9.12 13.07 -9.31
N THR A 207 8.30 13.29 -10.35
CA THR A 207 6.87 13.61 -10.21
C THR A 207 6.02 12.35 -10.02
N LEU A 208 4.70 12.52 -10.03
CA LEU A 208 3.75 11.41 -9.87
C LEU A 208 3.72 10.56 -11.16
N HIS A 209 3.93 9.25 -11.02
CA HIS A 209 3.91 8.34 -12.18
C HIS A 209 2.58 8.39 -12.94
N ASN A 210 2.63 8.18 -14.25
CA ASN A 210 1.45 8.21 -15.10
C ASN A 210 0.41 7.18 -14.65
N ASP A 211 0.81 5.96 -14.28
CA ASP A 211 -0.13 4.95 -13.79
C ASP A 211 -0.76 5.30 -12.43
N PHE A 212 -0.05 6.04 -11.58
CA PHE A 212 -0.65 6.57 -10.35
C PHE A 212 -1.71 7.64 -10.68
N GLN A 213 -1.43 8.51 -11.65
CA GLN A 213 -2.44 9.47 -12.15
C GLN A 213 -3.64 8.75 -12.78
N ARG A 214 -3.42 7.68 -13.56
CA ARG A 214 -4.49 6.81 -14.09
C ARG A 214 -5.34 6.21 -12.98
N MET A 215 -4.72 5.69 -11.92
CA MET A 215 -5.43 5.16 -10.74
C MET A 215 -6.36 6.20 -10.13
N LEU A 216 -5.87 7.43 -9.89
CA LEU A 216 -6.69 8.51 -9.34
C LEU A 216 -7.80 8.96 -10.31
N ASN A 217 -7.52 9.03 -11.61
CA ASN A 217 -8.51 9.36 -12.64
C ASN A 217 -9.63 8.30 -12.75
N ALA A 218 -9.30 7.03 -12.52
CA ALA A 218 -10.27 5.93 -12.45
C ALA A 218 -11.15 5.99 -11.18
N GLY A 219 -10.85 6.92 -10.25
CA GLY A 219 -11.56 7.05 -8.97
C GLY A 219 -11.03 6.14 -7.88
N GLY A 220 -9.81 5.64 -8.03
CA GLY A 220 -9.07 4.95 -6.98
C GLY A 220 -8.70 5.85 -5.80
N PHE A 221 -8.09 5.26 -4.78
CA PHE A 221 -7.73 5.96 -3.55
C PHE A 221 -6.25 5.80 -3.22
N ALA A 222 -5.63 6.89 -2.78
CA ALA A 222 -4.22 6.91 -2.38
C ALA A 222 -4.08 7.24 -0.90
N ALA A 223 -3.25 6.46 -0.22
CA ALA A 223 -2.81 6.72 1.14
C ALA A 223 -1.29 6.80 1.17
N HIS A 224 -0.76 7.84 1.82
CA HIS A 224 0.67 8.07 1.84
C HIS A 224 1.36 7.38 3.01
N TYR A 225 2.55 6.85 2.72
CA TYR A 225 3.41 6.21 3.71
C TYR A 225 3.65 7.11 4.92
N GLY A 226 3.65 6.55 6.13
CA GLY A 226 3.72 7.30 7.41
C GLY A 226 5.00 8.16 7.60
N LYS A 227 5.12 9.29 6.90
CA LYS A 227 6.28 10.20 6.94
C LYS A 227 6.09 11.45 7.81
N GLY A 228 5.05 11.49 8.65
CA GLY A 228 4.79 12.64 9.51
C GLY A 228 4.24 13.86 8.76
N ALA A 229 4.25 15.02 9.41
CA ALA A 229 3.76 16.26 8.80
C ALA A 229 4.61 16.75 7.62
N GLU A 230 5.92 16.45 7.58
CA GLU A 230 6.76 16.82 6.43
C GLU A 230 6.38 16.03 5.18
N GLY A 231 6.12 14.72 5.32
CA GLY A 231 5.56 13.92 4.24
C GLY A 231 4.20 14.44 3.78
N ALA A 232 3.37 14.93 4.70
CA ALA A 232 2.11 15.58 4.36
C ALA A 232 2.30 16.83 3.47
N ARG A 233 3.31 17.66 3.76
CA ARG A 233 3.61 18.85 2.94
C ARG A 233 4.04 18.51 1.51
N THR A 234 4.71 17.38 1.29
CA THR A 234 5.25 17.02 -0.02
C THR A 234 4.38 16.02 -0.77
N ASP A 235 4.23 14.81 -0.22
CA ASP A 235 3.72 13.66 -0.95
C ASP A 235 2.19 13.63 -0.90
N TYR A 236 1.58 13.94 0.26
CA TYR A 236 0.12 14.06 0.35
C TYR A 236 -0.38 15.23 -0.51
N LYS A 237 0.34 16.37 -0.49
CA LYS A 237 0.02 17.52 -1.34
C LYS A 237 0.05 17.16 -2.82
N ARG A 238 1.02 16.35 -3.25
CA ARG A 238 1.13 15.86 -4.63
C ARG A 238 -0.06 14.99 -5.03
N TYR A 239 -0.49 14.07 -4.17
CA TYR A 239 -1.68 13.25 -4.44
C TYR A 239 -2.94 14.11 -4.45
N LEU A 240 -3.06 15.03 -3.50
CA LEU A 240 -4.18 15.98 -3.43
C LEU A 240 -4.29 16.83 -4.69
N ASP A 241 -3.17 17.33 -5.22
CA ASP A 241 -3.15 18.12 -6.45
C ASP A 241 -3.57 17.32 -7.69
N ALA A 242 -3.32 16.00 -7.70
CA ALA A 242 -3.82 15.12 -8.73
C ALA A 242 -5.32 14.84 -8.55
N VAL A 243 -5.78 14.49 -7.34
CA VAL A 243 -7.20 14.23 -7.05
C VAL A 243 -8.08 15.46 -7.33
N LYS A 244 -7.61 16.68 -7.03
CA LYS A 244 -8.33 17.94 -7.32
C LYS A 244 -8.63 18.17 -8.81
N LYS A 245 -7.97 17.44 -9.72
CA LYS A 245 -8.23 17.47 -11.17
C LYS A 245 -9.30 16.47 -11.61
N THR A 246 -9.78 15.65 -10.68
CA THR A 246 -10.82 14.63 -10.89
C THR A 246 -12.15 15.13 -10.32
N PRO A 247 -13.30 14.51 -10.68
CA PRO A 247 -14.59 14.87 -10.07
C PRO A 247 -14.78 14.30 -8.66
N TYR A 248 -13.80 13.58 -8.10
CA TYR A 248 -13.93 12.88 -6.82
C TYR A 248 -13.61 13.78 -5.63
N LEU A 249 -14.09 13.39 -4.45
CA LEU A 249 -13.81 14.09 -3.20
C LEU A 249 -12.29 14.25 -3.01
N PRO A 250 -11.76 15.47 -2.80
CA PRO A 250 -10.36 15.69 -2.47
C PRO A 250 -10.01 15.06 -1.13
N ALA A 251 -9.46 13.85 -1.19
CA ALA A 251 -9.16 13.01 -0.04
C ALA A 251 -7.84 12.26 -0.27
N VAL A 252 -7.03 12.15 0.79
CA VAL A 252 -5.76 11.39 0.79
C VAL A 252 -5.62 10.70 2.14
N GLY A 253 -5.37 9.40 2.15
CA GLY A 253 -5.25 8.61 3.38
C GLY A 253 -3.84 8.59 3.98
N ILE A 254 -3.74 7.91 5.13
CA ILE A 254 -2.48 7.61 5.82
C ILE A 254 -2.27 6.09 5.76
N GLY A 255 -1.20 5.67 5.10
CA GLY A 255 -0.76 4.28 5.02
C GLY A 255 0.40 4.07 5.98
N SER A 256 0.11 3.81 7.27
CA SER A 256 1.16 3.74 8.28
C SER A 256 2.12 2.56 8.13
N ASP A 257 1.67 1.48 7.49
CA ASP A 257 2.39 0.20 7.43
C ASP A 257 2.95 -0.24 8.80
N MET A 258 2.20 0.06 9.86
CA MET A 258 2.66 -0.15 11.23
C MET A 258 2.52 -1.63 11.58
N SER A 259 3.59 -2.18 12.16
CA SER A 259 3.85 -3.63 12.27
C SER A 259 4.32 -4.30 10.97
N GLY A 260 4.48 -3.53 9.89
CA GLY A 260 5.20 -3.92 8.69
C GLY A 260 6.70 -3.64 8.78
N LEU A 261 7.37 -3.53 7.62
CA LEU A 261 8.83 -3.39 7.54
C LEU A 261 9.34 -1.96 7.46
N GLY A 262 8.51 -0.94 7.25
CA GLY A 262 9.04 0.42 7.15
C GLY A 262 8.77 1.30 8.35
N GLY A 263 9.48 2.43 8.29
CA GLY A 263 9.65 3.34 9.42
C GLY A 263 8.37 4.08 9.73
N GLN A 264 8.17 4.34 11.02
CA GLN A 264 7.12 5.23 11.49
C GLN A 264 7.64 6.68 11.53
N PRO A 265 6.75 7.70 11.53
CA PRO A 265 7.15 9.09 11.60
C PRO A 265 8.15 9.36 12.73
N SER A 266 9.34 9.84 12.37
CA SER A 266 10.35 10.30 13.31
C SER A 266 9.86 11.47 14.16
N PRO A 267 10.53 11.78 15.28
CA PRO A 267 10.26 13.00 16.03
C PRO A 267 10.35 14.25 15.15
N ARG A 268 9.61 15.31 15.51
CA ARG A 268 9.67 16.60 14.83
C ARG A 268 11.14 17.06 14.70
N SER A 269 11.60 17.29 13.46
CA SER A 269 12.97 17.71 13.17
C SER A 269 13.34 19.06 13.81
N ASN A 270 12.36 19.92 14.04
CA ASN A 270 12.48 21.24 14.66
C ASN A 270 11.90 21.31 16.07
N ALA A 271 11.71 20.18 16.77
CA ALA A 271 11.14 20.13 18.11
C ALA A 271 11.81 21.08 19.13
N ALA A 272 13.10 21.38 18.95
CA ALA A 272 13.83 22.27 19.85
C ALA A 272 13.35 23.74 19.77
N THR A 273 12.87 24.18 18.61
CA THR A 273 12.45 25.56 18.37
C THR A 273 10.94 25.70 18.20
N ASP A 274 10.28 24.68 17.65
CA ASP A 274 8.85 24.66 17.35
C ASP A 274 8.21 23.28 17.69
N PRO A 275 8.14 22.92 18.99
CA PRO A 275 7.59 21.65 19.42
C PRO A 275 6.06 21.63 19.33
N LEU A 276 5.49 20.42 19.17
CA LEU A 276 4.07 20.19 19.41
C LEU A 276 3.79 20.51 20.87
N ARG A 277 2.84 21.42 21.11
CA ARG A 277 2.47 21.87 22.45
C ARG A 277 1.34 20.99 22.98
N TYR A 278 1.50 20.53 24.22
CA TYR A 278 0.50 19.77 24.95
C TYR A 278 0.01 20.55 26.19
N PRO A 279 -1.25 20.37 26.61
CA PRO A 279 -2.30 19.72 25.83
C PRO A 279 -2.66 20.54 24.59
N PHE A 280 -3.20 19.87 23.57
CA PHE A 280 -3.82 20.55 22.43
C PHE A 280 -5.30 20.21 22.35
N THR A 281 -6.08 21.11 21.72
CA THR A 281 -7.50 20.89 21.46
C THR A 281 -7.72 20.65 19.98
N ASN A 282 -8.33 19.52 19.62
CA ASN A 282 -8.62 19.22 18.22
C ASN A 282 -9.82 20.05 17.70
N GLU A 283 -10.11 19.93 16.42
CA GLU A 283 -11.21 20.56 15.69
C GLU A 283 -12.61 20.21 16.22
N PHE A 284 -12.72 19.13 17.01
CA PHE A 284 -13.96 18.70 17.66
C PHE A 284 -14.06 19.15 19.13
N GLY A 285 -13.11 19.94 19.63
CA GLY A 285 -13.08 20.42 21.02
C GLY A 285 -12.56 19.40 22.03
N LEU A 286 -12.01 18.27 21.58
CA LEU A 286 -11.41 17.26 22.45
C LEU A 286 -9.98 17.67 22.83
N ILE A 287 -9.66 17.55 24.12
CA ILE A 287 -8.35 17.88 24.68
C ILE A 287 -7.49 16.62 24.72
N PHE A 288 -6.28 16.70 24.16
CA PHE A 288 -5.30 15.62 24.16
C PHE A 288 -4.05 16.04 24.93
N ASP A 289 -3.77 15.30 26.00
CA ASP A 289 -2.47 15.29 26.67
C ASP A 289 -1.52 14.32 25.97
N LYS A 290 -0.26 14.30 26.41
CA LYS A 290 0.71 13.28 25.98
C LYS A 290 0.16 11.89 26.25
N GLN A 291 0.28 11.00 25.27
CA GLN A 291 -0.20 9.63 25.39
C GLN A 291 0.53 8.89 26.52
N ILE A 292 -0.20 8.17 27.37
CA ILE A 292 0.36 7.33 28.44
C ILE A 292 -0.07 5.88 28.22
N SER A 293 0.90 4.98 28.11
CA SER A 293 0.67 3.53 28.09
C SER A 293 1.49 2.86 29.19
N GLY A 294 0.81 2.25 30.15
CA GLY A 294 1.46 1.68 31.34
C GLY A 294 2.19 2.75 32.15
N ASN A 295 3.50 2.59 32.32
CA ASN A 295 4.36 3.54 33.04
C ASN A 295 5.13 4.49 32.12
N ARG A 296 4.88 4.47 30.81
CA ARG A 296 5.57 5.35 29.84
C ARG A 296 4.63 6.44 29.33
N THR A 297 5.11 7.67 29.38
CA THR A 297 4.54 8.81 28.68
C THR A 297 5.27 8.98 27.35
N PHE A 298 4.53 9.05 26.25
CA PHE A 298 5.06 9.27 24.91
C PHE A 298 4.91 10.74 24.51
N ASP A 299 5.93 11.26 23.82
CA ASP A 299 5.98 12.65 23.36
C ASP A 299 6.36 12.65 21.88
N LEU A 300 5.46 13.07 20.99
CA LEU A 300 5.74 13.14 19.54
C LEU A 300 7.05 13.90 19.23
N ASN A 301 7.42 14.88 20.05
CA ASN A 301 8.65 15.66 19.86
C ASN A 301 9.94 14.87 20.12
N LYS A 302 9.86 13.74 20.83
CA LYS A 302 11.01 12.92 21.24
C LYS A 302 10.93 11.50 20.70
N ASP A 303 9.74 10.93 20.68
CA ASP A 303 9.47 9.54 20.33
C ASP A 303 8.96 9.39 18.88
N GLY A 304 8.50 10.47 18.25
CA GLY A 304 7.78 10.38 16.99
C GLY A 304 6.46 9.64 17.17
N MET A 305 5.94 9.02 16.10
CA MET A 305 4.75 8.17 16.19
C MET A 305 5.16 6.74 16.54
N ALA A 306 5.33 6.46 17.82
CA ALA A 306 5.83 5.17 18.29
C ALA A 306 4.80 4.02 18.21
N HIS A 307 3.50 4.33 18.23
CA HIS A 307 2.40 3.35 18.15
C HIS A 307 1.07 4.01 17.74
N TYR A 308 0.04 3.20 17.42
CA TYR A 308 -1.29 3.67 16.98
C TYR A 308 -1.95 4.68 17.93
N GLY A 309 -1.72 4.58 19.24
CA GLY A 309 -2.26 5.52 20.22
C GLY A 309 -1.80 6.98 20.03
N MET A 310 -0.75 7.24 19.24
CA MET A 310 -0.25 8.59 18.95
C MET A 310 -0.80 9.17 17.63
N MET A 311 -1.82 8.55 17.04
CA MET A 311 -2.41 9.06 15.80
C MET A 311 -2.98 10.47 15.97
N ALA A 312 -3.55 10.79 17.14
CA ALA A 312 -4.06 12.13 17.43
C ALA A 312 -2.93 13.18 17.41
N ASP A 313 -1.78 12.85 18.01
CA ASP A 313 -0.57 13.69 18.04
C ASP A 313 -0.06 13.94 16.61
N LEU A 314 0.01 12.88 15.79
CA LEU A 314 0.37 13.00 14.38
C LEU A 314 -0.63 13.89 13.61
N MET A 315 -1.94 13.74 13.85
CA MET A 315 -2.96 14.57 13.17
C MET A 315 -2.87 16.03 13.56
N GLN A 316 -2.57 16.32 14.82
CA GLN A 316 -2.30 17.69 15.24
C GLN A 316 -1.03 18.25 14.58
N ASP A 317 0.02 17.43 14.45
CA ASP A 317 1.24 17.82 13.75
C ASP A 317 0.99 18.15 12.27
N VAL A 318 0.23 17.29 11.58
CA VAL A 318 -0.22 17.50 10.21
C VAL A 318 -1.07 18.78 10.13
N ARG A 319 -1.99 19.01 11.06
CA ARG A 319 -2.84 20.22 11.10
C ARG A 319 -2.04 21.50 11.20
N GLU A 320 -1.03 21.54 12.07
CA GLU A 320 -0.21 22.73 12.31
C GLU A 320 0.75 23.04 11.15
N ARG A 321 1.21 22.01 10.42
CA ARG A 321 2.36 22.15 9.52
C ARG A 321 2.13 21.80 8.07
N SER A 322 1.09 21.04 7.72
CA SER A 322 0.90 20.57 6.34
C SER A 322 0.15 21.55 5.43
N GLY A 323 -0.51 22.55 6.02
CA GLY A 323 -1.42 23.45 5.31
C GLY A 323 -2.87 22.98 5.42
N LYS A 324 -3.79 23.94 5.37
CA LYS A 324 -5.22 23.69 5.62
C LYS A 324 -5.83 22.69 4.65
N ASP A 325 -5.49 22.78 3.37
CA ASP A 325 -6.07 21.93 2.33
C ASP A 325 -5.60 20.47 2.42
N VAL A 326 -4.31 20.25 2.75
CA VAL A 326 -3.78 18.92 3.00
C VAL A 326 -4.45 18.29 4.22
N TYR A 327 -4.52 19.02 5.32
CA TYR A 327 -5.18 18.53 6.53
C TYR A 327 -6.66 18.21 6.28
N GLU A 328 -7.41 19.07 5.59
CA GLU A 328 -8.81 18.78 5.20
C GLU A 328 -8.92 17.53 4.33
N ALA A 329 -8.01 17.33 3.38
CA ALA A 329 -7.99 16.12 2.56
C ALA A 329 -7.71 14.85 3.36
N VAL A 330 -6.84 14.93 4.39
CA VAL A 330 -6.62 13.83 5.33
C VAL A 330 -7.85 13.55 6.17
N MET A 331 -8.54 14.59 6.64
CA MET A 331 -9.80 14.44 7.39
C MET A 331 -10.95 13.89 6.53
N ASN A 332 -10.92 14.13 5.21
CA ASN A 332 -11.84 13.54 4.25
C ASN A 332 -11.51 12.09 3.86
N SER A 333 -10.36 11.55 4.28
CA SER A 333 -9.82 10.25 3.82
C SER A 333 -10.81 9.09 3.96
N ALA A 334 -11.48 8.97 5.11
CA ALA A 334 -12.45 7.91 5.35
C ALA A 334 -13.60 7.96 4.35
N GLU A 335 -14.19 9.14 4.13
CA GLU A 335 -15.29 9.29 3.18
C GLU A 335 -14.83 9.11 1.71
N GLY A 336 -13.63 9.60 1.37
CA GLY A 336 -13.05 9.37 0.04
C GLY A 336 -12.84 7.89 -0.29
N TYR A 337 -12.32 7.12 0.69
CA TYR A 337 -12.17 5.67 0.56
C TYR A 337 -13.52 4.98 0.42
N LEU A 338 -14.53 5.37 1.21
CA LEU A 338 -15.87 4.79 1.15
C LEU A 338 -16.56 5.07 -0.19
N GLN A 339 -16.46 6.30 -0.73
CA GLN A 339 -17.02 6.61 -2.05
C GLN A 339 -16.34 5.80 -3.17
N MET A 340 -15.03 5.56 -3.07
CA MET A 340 -14.32 4.66 -4.00
C MET A 340 -14.88 3.24 -3.92
N TRP A 341 -15.04 2.72 -2.70
CA TRP A 341 -15.57 1.38 -2.49
C TRP A 341 -17.04 1.25 -2.93
N GLU A 342 -17.87 2.27 -2.76
CA GLU A 342 -19.24 2.32 -3.30
C GLU A 342 -19.27 2.24 -4.83
N ARG A 343 -18.37 2.97 -5.52
CA ARG A 343 -18.23 2.86 -6.98
C ARG A 343 -17.78 1.47 -7.40
N ALA A 344 -16.87 0.86 -6.64
CA ALA A 344 -16.43 -0.50 -6.86
C ALA A 344 -17.60 -1.50 -6.76
N GLU A 345 -18.41 -1.44 -5.70
CA GLU A 345 -19.60 -2.29 -5.50
C GLU A 345 -20.68 -2.05 -6.58
N ALA A 346 -20.84 -0.81 -7.05
CA ALA A 346 -21.79 -0.48 -8.11
C ALA A 346 -21.36 -0.96 -9.50
N ASN A 347 -20.11 -1.40 -9.68
CA ASN A 347 -19.62 -1.84 -10.97
C ASN A 347 -20.28 -3.14 -11.44
N THR A 348 -20.92 -3.09 -12.60
CA THR A 348 -21.62 -4.23 -13.22
C THR A 348 -20.93 -4.74 -14.49
N ASN A 349 -19.84 -4.11 -14.92
CA ASN A 349 -19.13 -4.50 -16.12
C ASN A 349 -18.46 -5.87 -15.93
N LYS A 350 -18.98 -6.93 -16.58
CA LYS A 350 -18.46 -8.30 -16.55
C LYS A 350 -17.58 -8.67 -17.76
N ARG A 351 -17.21 -7.69 -18.60
CA ARG A 351 -16.35 -7.94 -19.76
C ARG A 351 -14.95 -8.31 -19.28
N HIS A 352 -14.48 -9.50 -19.66
CA HIS A 352 -13.09 -9.87 -19.50
C HIS A 352 -12.19 -9.02 -20.43
N PHE A 353 -11.08 -8.51 -19.90
CA PHE A 353 -10.07 -7.81 -20.68
C PHE A 353 -8.69 -8.43 -20.45
N ASN A 354 -7.98 -8.75 -21.54
CA ASN A 354 -6.62 -9.26 -21.49
C ASN A 354 -5.65 -8.18 -21.99
N PRO A 355 -4.73 -7.66 -21.14
CA PRO A 355 -3.75 -6.65 -21.51
C PRO A 355 -2.41 -7.20 -22.03
N LEU A 356 -2.25 -8.53 -22.13
CA LEU A 356 -1.00 -9.19 -22.53
C LEU A 356 -0.81 -9.26 -24.05
#